data_AF-A0A2S0HYX0-F1
#
_entry.id   AF-A0A2S0HYX0-F1
#
_cell.length_a   1.000
_cell.length_b   1.000
_cell.length_c   1.000
_cell.angle_alpha   90.00
_cell.angle_beta   90.00
_cell.angle_gamma   90.00
#
_symmetry.space_group_name_H-M   'P 1'
#
loop_
_entity.id
_entity.type
_entity.pdbx_description
1 polymer ?
#
loop_
_entity_poly.entity_id
_entity_poly.type
_entity_poly.pdbx_seq_one_letter_code
_entity_poly.pdbx_strand_id
1 'polypeptide(L)'
;MKKDTIETLFENLEGTFDVHQTPHGHEKRFMDRLNAQQESKLSRNWWKPLSIAASVVIILVLGFTFLKSPEQSRELASVSPEMEQTQTFFVSAINNEIDKLKSFETPETKAMIDDALNRITNLEEEYQQLKLDLVESGNDKRVIYAMIANFQNRIDLLEQVVSIVEEVKTLKTNENEITI
;
A
#
# COMPACT_ATOMS: atom_id res chain seq x y z
N MET A 1 -8.35 63.13 42.78
CA MET A 1 -7.52 62.67 41.64
C MET A 1 -6.40 61.82 42.22
N LYS A 2 -6.26 60.54 41.83
CA LYS A 2 -5.13 59.70 42.23
C LYS A 2 -3.99 59.99 41.25
N LYS A 3 -2.80 60.39 41.73
CA LYS A 3 -1.59 60.42 40.91
C LYS A 3 -1.26 58.98 40.50
N ASP A 4 -1.02 58.74 39.22
CA ASP A 4 -0.75 57.40 38.69
C ASP A 4 0.62 56.90 39.14
N THR A 5 0.71 55.61 39.45
CA THR A 5 1.88 54.93 40.04
C THR A 5 3.19 55.18 39.30
N ILE A 6 3.12 55.40 37.99
CA ILE A 6 4.28 55.68 37.14
C ILE A 6 4.87 57.07 37.44
N GLU A 7 4.02 58.07 37.68
CA GLU A 7 4.45 59.41 38.06
C GLU A 7 5.25 59.36 39.38
N THR A 8 4.75 58.59 40.34
CA THR A 8 5.40 58.37 41.64
C THR A 8 6.74 57.63 41.50
N LEU A 9 6.85 56.70 40.55
CA LEU A 9 8.12 56.01 40.28
C LEU A 9 9.15 56.96 39.66
N PHE A 10 8.75 57.81 38.72
CA PHE A 10 9.66 58.80 38.14
C PHE A 10 10.04 59.90 39.13
N GLU A 11 9.10 60.44 39.92
CA GLU A 11 9.41 61.40 41.01
C GLU A 11 10.41 60.79 42.01
N ASN A 12 10.26 59.52 42.38
CA ASN A 12 11.17 58.85 43.32
C ASN A 12 12.55 58.54 42.72
N LEU A 13 12.65 58.41 41.40
CA LEU A 13 13.90 58.12 40.70
C LEU A 13 14.57 59.39 40.15
N GLU A 14 13.86 60.53 40.16
CA GLU A 14 14.37 61.82 39.72
C GLU A 14 15.59 62.22 40.57
N GLY A 15 16.73 62.42 39.91
CA GLY A 15 18.01 62.73 40.57
C GLY A 15 18.84 61.52 41.04
N THR A 16 18.32 60.29 40.93
CA THR A 16 19.10 59.06 41.21
C THR A 16 19.83 58.50 39.99
N PHE A 17 19.50 59.00 38.80
CA PHE A 17 20.15 58.57 37.57
C PHE A 17 21.58 59.10 37.50
N ASP A 18 22.53 58.19 37.42
CA ASP A 18 23.91 58.51 37.12
C ASP A 18 24.01 59.05 35.68
N VAL A 19 24.10 60.37 35.56
CA VAL A 19 24.23 61.11 34.29
C VAL A 19 25.70 61.30 33.87
N HIS A 20 26.64 60.60 34.50
CA HIS A 20 28.03 60.63 34.08
C HIS A 20 28.21 59.94 32.70
N GLN A 21 29.16 60.45 31.91
CA GLN A 21 29.49 59.85 30.63
C GLN A 21 30.10 58.47 30.84
N THR A 22 29.74 57.52 29.97
CA THR A 22 30.30 56.16 30.03
C THR A 22 31.83 56.20 29.93
N PRO A 23 32.56 55.31 30.64
CA PRO A 23 34.02 55.26 30.55
C PRO A 23 34.52 55.14 29.11
N HIS A 24 35.65 55.78 28.80
CA HIS A 24 36.23 55.72 27.46
C HIS A 24 36.39 54.26 26.97
N GLY A 25 36.02 54.03 25.71
CA GLY A 25 36.07 52.71 25.07
C GLY A 25 34.87 51.80 25.36
N HIS A 26 33.85 52.26 26.10
CA HIS A 26 32.62 51.49 26.34
C HIS A 26 31.95 51.03 25.04
N GLU A 27 31.77 51.93 24.07
CA GLU A 27 31.16 51.63 22.77
C GLU A 27 31.90 50.52 22.03
N LYS A 28 33.23 50.58 21.98
CA LYS A 28 34.05 49.55 21.33
C LYS A 28 33.85 48.18 21.99
N ARG A 29 33.94 48.10 23.33
CA ARG A 29 33.72 46.83 24.05
C ARG A 29 32.29 46.31 23.87
N PHE A 30 31.31 47.21 23.77
CA PHE A 30 29.93 46.85 23.51
C PHE A 30 29.78 46.23 22.12
N MET A 31 30.33 46.87 21.09
CA MET A 31 30.32 46.35 19.72
C MET A 31 31.08 45.03 19.59
N ASP A 32 32.23 44.90 20.26
CA ASP A 32 33.00 43.65 20.27
C ASP A 32 32.19 42.50 20.88
N ARG A 33 31.46 42.76 21.99
CA ARG A 33 30.56 41.75 22.60
C ARG A 33 29.35 41.45 21.72
N LEU A 34 28.75 42.47 21.10
CA LEU A 34 27.61 42.31 20.20
C LEU A 34 27.96 41.42 19.01
N ASN A 35 29.10 41.69 18.37
CA ASN A 35 29.58 40.94 17.23
C ASN A 35 30.03 39.52 17.63
N ALA A 36 30.68 39.36 18.78
CA ALA A 36 31.06 38.03 19.30
C ALA A 36 29.85 37.14 19.60
N GLN A 37 28.70 37.72 19.96
CA GLN A 37 27.46 36.99 20.24
C GLN A 37 26.74 36.53 18.96
N GLN A 38 27.01 37.17 17.81
CA GLN A 38 26.50 36.76 16.49
C GLN A 38 27.26 35.57 15.87
N GLU A 39 28.47 35.27 16.34
CA GLU A 39 29.33 34.19 15.83
C GLU A 39 29.20 32.86 16.59
N SER A 40 28.06 32.57 17.22
CA SER A 40 27.73 31.18 17.59
C SER A 40 27.26 30.44 16.34
N LYS A 41 28.22 30.00 15.50
CA LYS A 41 27.96 29.05 14.43
C LYS A 41 27.52 27.73 15.05
N LEU A 42 26.22 27.59 15.30
CA LEU A 42 25.60 26.29 15.48
C LEU A 42 25.83 25.52 14.17
N SER A 43 26.82 24.64 14.16
CA SER A 43 27.00 23.67 13.08
C SER A 43 25.78 22.77 13.07
N ARG A 44 24.77 23.16 12.28
CA ARG A 44 23.55 22.38 12.12
C ARG A 44 23.92 21.14 11.33
N ASN A 45 24.18 20.05 12.05
CA ASN A 45 24.45 18.76 11.44
C ASN A 45 23.14 18.21 10.85
N TRP A 46 22.88 18.51 9.57
CA TRP A 46 21.70 18.06 8.82
C TRP A 46 21.54 16.53 8.71
N TRP A 47 22.52 15.77 9.22
CA TRP A 47 22.48 14.31 9.26
C TRP A 47 21.62 13.78 10.42
N LYS A 48 21.46 14.56 11.50
CA LYS A 48 20.61 14.20 12.65
C LYS A 48 19.11 14.12 12.33
N PRO A 49 18.49 15.05 11.57
CA PRO A 49 17.08 14.89 11.17
C PRO A 49 16.84 13.81 10.11
N LEU A 50 17.85 13.42 9.33
CA LEU A 50 17.68 12.39 8.28
C LEU A 50 17.45 11.00 8.90
N SER A 51 18.13 10.67 10.00
CA SER A 51 17.90 9.39 10.71
C SER A 51 16.54 9.33 11.42
N ILE A 52 15.98 10.49 11.80
CA ILE A 52 14.66 10.60 12.42
C ILE A 52 13.56 10.46 11.36
N ALA A 53 13.74 11.04 10.17
CA ALA A 53 12.78 10.87 9.08
C ALA A 53 12.65 9.39 8.67
N ALA A 54 13.76 8.65 8.61
CA ALA A 54 13.74 7.22 8.28
C ALA A 54 12.96 6.40 9.33
N SER A 55 13.13 6.67 10.63
CA SER A 55 12.39 5.94 11.67
C SER A 55 10.90 6.29 11.68
N VAL A 56 10.55 7.55 11.41
CA VAL A 56 9.15 7.96 11.25
C VAL A 56 8.52 7.30 10.03
N VAL A 57 9.22 7.23 8.89
CA VAL A 57 8.73 6.52 7.70
C VAL A 57 8.56 5.03 7.99
N ILE A 58 9.50 4.38 8.67
CA ILE A 58 9.37 2.96 9.05
C ILE A 58 8.17 2.75 10.00
N ILE A 59 8.00 3.61 11.01
CA ILE A 59 6.85 3.53 11.93
C ILE A 59 5.54 3.80 11.19
N LEU A 60 5.51 4.73 10.25
CA LEU A 60 4.31 5.00 9.44
C LEU A 60 4.01 3.86 8.47
N VAL A 61 5.02 3.25 7.83
CA VAL A 61 4.85 2.09 6.96
C VAL A 61 4.37 0.89 7.76
N LEU A 62 5.05 0.56 8.86
CA LEU A 62 4.65 -0.55 9.74
C LEU A 62 3.29 -0.28 10.39
N GLY A 63 3.05 0.93 10.87
CA GLY A 63 1.77 1.37 11.43
C GLY A 63 0.66 1.31 10.40
N PHE A 64 0.91 1.71 9.15
CA PHE A 64 -0.05 1.59 8.06
C PHE A 64 -0.37 0.13 7.73
N THR A 65 0.63 -0.77 7.72
CA THR A 65 0.38 -2.21 7.55
C THR A 65 -0.40 -2.82 8.72
N PHE A 66 -0.20 -2.31 9.94
CA PHE A 66 -0.90 -2.80 11.15
C PHE A 66 -2.31 -2.22 11.28
N LEU A 67 -2.54 -1.00 10.76
CA LEU A 67 -3.85 -0.34 10.70
C LEU A 67 -4.70 -0.84 9.52
N LYS A 68 -4.08 -1.45 8.51
CA LYS A 68 -4.80 -2.24 7.52
C LYS A 68 -5.32 -3.50 8.21
N SER A 69 -6.49 -3.39 8.84
CA SER A 69 -7.22 -4.55 9.32
C SER A 69 -7.28 -5.58 8.17
N PRO A 70 -7.04 -6.87 8.43
CA PRO A 70 -7.34 -7.87 7.42
C PRO A 70 -8.82 -7.67 7.09
N GLU A 71 -9.10 -7.25 5.85
CA GLU A 71 -10.45 -7.19 5.31
C GLU A 71 -11.14 -8.49 5.74
N GLN A 72 -12.25 -8.38 6.47
CA GLN A 72 -12.95 -9.52 7.00
C GLN A 72 -13.70 -10.21 5.86
N SER A 73 -12.95 -10.73 4.88
CA SER A 73 -13.50 -11.35 3.68
C SER A 73 -14.16 -12.66 4.06
N ARG A 74 -15.40 -12.89 3.60
CA ARG A 74 -16.04 -14.20 3.70
C ARG A 74 -15.71 -15.02 2.49
N GLU A 75 -15.50 -16.29 2.73
CA GLU A 75 -15.51 -17.28 1.67
C GLU A 75 -16.94 -17.76 1.41
N LEU A 76 -17.19 -18.24 0.19
CA LEU A 76 -18.46 -18.90 -0.13
C LEU A 76 -18.74 -20.06 0.84
N ALA A 77 -17.68 -20.75 1.27
CA ALA A 77 -17.72 -21.80 2.28
C ALA A 77 -18.37 -21.39 3.63
N SER A 78 -18.33 -20.09 3.97
CA SER A 78 -18.90 -19.60 5.23
C SER A 78 -20.44 -19.43 5.20
N VAL A 79 -21.07 -19.59 4.03
CA VAL A 79 -22.52 -19.40 3.86
C VAL A 79 -23.31 -20.61 4.35
N SER A 80 -22.86 -21.83 4.00
CA SER A 80 -23.52 -23.10 4.37
C SER A 80 -22.59 -24.28 4.06
N PRO A 81 -22.81 -25.48 4.65
CA PRO A 81 -22.03 -26.67 4.33
C PRO A 81 -22.05 -27.05 2.84
N GLU A 82 -23.18 -26.84 2.15
CA GLU A 82 -23.30 -27.10 0.72
C GLU A 82 -22.45 -26.12 -0.11
N MET A 83 -22.35 -24.88 0.34
CA MET A 83 -21.51 -23.85 -0.30
C MET A 83 -20.02 -24.08 -0.04
N GLU A 84 -19.65 -24.64 1.11
CA GLU A 84 -18.29 -25.13 1.37
C GLU A 84 -17.91 -26.23 0.38
N GLN A 85 -18.75 -27.26 0.24
CA GLN A 85 -18.53 -28.33 -0.73
C GLN A 85 -18.41 -27.79 -2.16
N THR A 86 -19.27 -26.83 -2.51
CA THR A 86 -19.25 -26.16 -3.83
C THR A 86 -17.91 -25.46 -4.07
N GLN A 87 -17.44 -24.66 -3.11
CA GLN A 87 -16.15 -23.98 -3.22
C GLN A 87 -15.00 -24.99 -3.33
N THR A 88 -14.97 -26.01 -2.48
CA THR A 88 -13.93 -27.05 -2.51
C THR A 88 -13.90 -27.76 -3.86
N PHE A 89 -15.06 -28.14 -4.39
CA PHE A 89 -15.17 -28.80 -5.69
C PHE A 89 -14.60 -27.91 -6.81
N PHE A 90 -15.05 -26.67 -6.92
CA PHE A 90 -14.63 -25.77 -8.00
C PHE A 90 -13.15 -25.39 -7.91
N VAL A 91 -12.64 -25.10 -6.71
CA VAL A 91 -11.20 -24.82 -6.51
C VAL A 91 -10.36 -26.02 -6.93
N SER A 92 -10.76 -27.24 -6.56
CA SER A 92 -10.04 -28.45 -6.98
C SER A 92 -10.10 -28.65 -8.49
N ALA A 93 -11.27 -28.44 -9.12
CA ALA A 93 -11.43 -28.59 -10.56
C ALA A 93 -10.56 -27.58 -11.34
N ILE A 94 -10.57 -26.31 -10.92
CA ILE A 94 -9.77 -25.25 -11.53
C ILE A 94 -8.28 -25.56 -11.42
N ASN A 95 -7.80 -26.01 -10.25
CA ASN A 95 -6.39 -26.36 -10.07
C ASN A 95 -5.99 -27.53 -10.97
N ASN A 96 -6.83 -28.57 -11.07
CA ASN A 96 -6.58 -29.70 -11.96
C ASN A 96 -6.50 -29.26 -13.43
N GLU A 97 -7.39 -28.38 -13.87
CA GLU A 97 -7.41 -27.92 -15.26
C GLU A 97 -6.23 -26.98 -15.56
N ILE A 98 -5.80 -26.16 -14.60
CA ILE A 98 -4.56 -25.37 -14.71
C ILE A 98 -3.34 -26.28 -14.86
N ASP A 99 -3.25 -27.35 -14.05
CA ASP A 99 -2.13 -28.30 -14.12
C ASP A 99 -2.15 -29.07 -15.44
N LYS A 100 -3.33 -29.48 -15.91
CA LYS A 100 -3.51 -30.07 -17.23
C LYS A 100 -3.06 -29.12 -18.33
N LEU A 101 -3.48 -27.85 -18.29
CA LEU A 101 -3.12 -26.84 -19.27
C LEU A 101 -1.60 -26.61 -19.33
N LYS A 102 -0.95 -26.48 -18.18
CA LYS A 102 0.52 -26.33 -18.08
C LYS A 102 1.28 -27.54 -18.64
N SER A 103 0.71 -28.74 -18.56
CA SER A 103 1.34 -29.95 -19.13
C SER A 103 1.44 -29.93 -20.66
N PHE A 104 0.67 -29.05 -21.32
CA PHE A 104 0.69 -28.87 -22.76
C PHE A 104 1.56 -27.68 -23.24
N GLU A 105 2.36 -27.08 -22.35
CA GLU A 105 3.23 -25.97 -22.71
C GLU A 105 4.33 -26.39 -23.69
N THR A 106 4.27 -25.83 -24.89
CA THR A 106 5.30 -25.91 -25.95
C THR A 106 5.58 -24.50 -26.47
N PRO A 107 6.68 -24.26 -27.23
CA PRO A 107 6.94 -22.93 -27.80
C PRO A 107 5.77 -22.35 -28.61
N GLU A 108 4.97 -23.19 -29.25
CA GLU A 108 3.82 -22.82 -30.07
C GLU A 108 2.57 -22.48 -29.24
N THR A 109 2.35 -23.19 -28.12
CA THR A 109 1.15 -23.02 -27.28
C THR A 109 1.37 -22.02 -26.14
N LYS A 110 2.64 -21.72 -25.81
CA LYS A 110 3.03 -20.88 -24.68
C LYS A 110 2.31 -19.54 -24.62
N ALA A 111 2.27 -18.79 -25.72
CA ALA A 111 1.66 -17.47 -25.74
C ALA A 111 0.16 -17.51 -25.39
N MET A 112 -0.54 -18.56 -25.83
CA MET A 112 -1.96 -18.75 -25.55
C MET A 112 -2.20 -19.22 -24.11
N ILE A 113 -1.36 -20.11 -23.59
CA ILE A 113 -1.40 -20.57 -22.20
C ILE A 113 -1.13 -19.38 -21.26
N ASP A 114 -0.12 -18.57 -21.55
CA ASP A 114 0.22 -17.40 -20.73
C ASP A 114 -0.94 -16.37 -20.72
N ASP A 115 -1.61 -16.12 -21.86
CA ASP A 115 -2.81 -15.26 -21.91
C ASP A 115 -3.97 -15.84 -21.09
N ALA A 116 -4.22 -17.15 -21.19
CA ALA A 116 -5.25 -17.83 -20.42
C ALA A 116 -5.00 -17.72 -18.90
N LEU A 117 -3.76 -17.96 -18.46
CA LEU A 117 -3.40 -17.84 -17.05
C LEU A 117 -3.56 -16.40 -16.53
N ASN A 118 -3.21 -15.39 -17.33
CA ASN A 118 -3.47 -13.98 -16.97
C ASN A 118 -4.96 -13.68 -16.81
N ARG A 119 -5.81 -14.19 -17.72
CA ARG A 119 -7.27 -14.04 -17.60
C ARG A 119 -7.81 -14.75 -16.36
N ILE A 120 -7.27 -15.90 -15.99
CA ILE A 120 -7.62 -16.61 -14.75
C ILE A 120 -7.22 -15.77 -13.53
N THR A 121 -6.08 -15.09 -13.55
CA THR A 121 -5.70 -14.14 -12.49
C THR A 121 -6.73 -13.01 -12.36
N ASN A 122 -7.18 -12.42 -13.46
CA ASN A 122 -8.20 -11.37 -13.41
C ASN A 122 -9.53 -11.88 -12.82
N LEU A 123 -9.97 -13.07 -13.21
CA LEU A 123 -11.16 -13.70 -12.65
C LEU A 123 -11.00 -14.02 -11.15
N GLU A 124 -9.82 -14.42 -10.71
CA GLU A 124 -9.53 -14.60 -9.28
C GLU A 124 -9.60 -13.27 -8.52
N GLU A 125 -9.08 -12.18 -9.08
CA GLU A 125 -9.19 -10.84 -8.48
C GLU A 125 -10.65 -10.40 -8.35
N GLU A 126 -11.48 -10.64 -9.37
CA GLU A 126 -12.94 -10.42 -9.30
C GLU A 126 -13.59 -11.26 -8.19
N TYR A 127 -13.19 -12.52 -8.02
CA TYR A 127 -13.66 -13.37 -6.92
C TYR A 127 -13.29 -12.79 -5.55
N GLN A 128 -12.08 -12.24 -5.41
CA GLN A 128 -11.67 -11.59 -4.16
C GLN A 128 -12.53 -10.34 -3.87
N GLN A 129 -12.96 -9.58 -4.88
CA GLN A 129 -13.92 -8.49 -4.68
C GLN A 129 -15.29 -9.02 -4.24
N LEU A 130 -15.79 -10.07 -4.89
CA LEU A 130 -17.06 -10.69 -4.51
C LEU A 130 -17.08 -11.22 -3.07
N LYS A 131 -15.93 -11.66 -2.54
CA LYS A 131 -15.79 -12.02 -1.12
C LYS A 131 -16.02 -10.84 -0.16
N LEU A 132 -15.64 -9.63 -0.57
CA LEU A 132 -15.91 -8.41 0.20
C LEU A 132 -17.39 -8.02 0.07
N ASP A 133 -17.93 -8.03 -1.15
CA ASP A 133 -19.34 -7.76 -1.43
C ASP A 133 -20.27 -8.72 -0.67
N LEU A 134 -19.87 -9.98 -0.50
CA LEU A 134 -20.65 -10.98 0.23
C LEU A 134 -20.80 -10.61 1.71
N VAL A 135 -19.76 -10.01 2.29
CA VAL A 135 -19.76 -9.54 3.68
C VAL A 135 -20.63 -8.29 3.80
N GLU A 136 -20.39 -7.31 2.94
CA GLU A 136 -21.11 -6.03 2.94
C GLU A 136 -22.61 -6.21 2.70
N SER A 137 -22.97 -7.09 1.77
CA SER A 137 -24.37 -7.38 1.41
C SER A 137 -25.09 -8.30 2.39
N GLY A 138 -24.41 -8.87 3.39
CA GLY A 138 -25.02 -9.79 4.35
C GLY A 138 -25.41 -11.13 3.74
N ASN A 139 -24.56 -11.70 2.89
CA ASN A 139 -24.79 -12.95 2.14
C ASN A 139 -25.91 -12.84 1.09
N ASP A 140 -25.96 -11.76 0.32
CA ASP A 140 -26.94 -11.61 -0.75
C ASP A 140 -26.80 -12.75 -1.79
N LYS A 141 -27.93 -13.38 -2.13
CA LYS A 141 -27.99 -14.49 -3.09
C LYS A 141 -27.45 -14.12 -4.47
N ARG A 142 -27.54 -12.85 -4.86
CA ARG A 142 -27.01 -12.34 -6.14
C ARG A 142 -25.48 -12.34 -6.14
N VAL A 143 -24.86 -12.01 -5.01
CA VAL A 143 -23.40 -12.07 -4.85
C VAL A 143 -22.95 -13.53 -4.84
N ILE A 144 -23.67 -14.40 -4.13
CA ILE A 144 -23.42 -15.86 -4.16
C ILE A 144 -23.49 -16.40 -5.60
N TYR A 145 -24.51 -16.01 -6.37
CA TYR A 145 -24.63 -16.39 -7.78
C TYR A 145 -23.45 -15.88 -8.60
N ALA A 146 -23.02 -14.63 -8.41
CA ALA A 146 -21.86 -14.08 -9.10
C ALA A 146 -20.56 -14.83 -8.75
N MET A 147 -20.38 -15.25 -7.49
CA MET A 147 -19.24 -16.06 -7.06
C MET A 147 -19.22 -17.43 -7.75
N ILE A 148 -20.37 -18.09 -7.85
CA ILE A 148 -20.51 -19.37 -8.57
C ILE A 148 -20.25 -19.17 -10.07
N ALA A 149 -20.81 -18.12 -10.66
CA ALA A 149 -20.59 -17.78 -12.08
C ALA A 149 -19.11 -17.50 -12.37
N ASN A 150 -18.38 -16.86 -11.45
CA ASN A 150 -16.94 -16.66 -11.60
C ASN A 150 -16.17 -17.99 -11.65
N PHE A 151 -16.50 -18.96 -10.79
CA PHE A 151 -15.92 -20.30 -10.87
C PHE A 151 -16.22 -20.98 -12.22
N GLN A 152 -17.46 -20.88 -12.70
CA GLN A 152 -17.87 -21.44 -13.98
C GLN A 152 -17.10 -20.81 -15.15
N ASN A 153 -17.02 -19.48 -15.19
CA ASN A 153 -16.27 -18.75 -16.23
C ASN A 153 -14.80 -19.16 -16.30
N ARG A 154 -14.17 -19.43 -15.14
CA ARG A 154 -12.77 -19.89 -15.07
C ARG A 154 -12.62 -21.28 -15.67
N ILE A 155 -13.55 -22.18 -15.38
CA ILE A 155 -13.55 -23.53 -15.93
C ILE A 155 -13.80 -23.49 -17.44
N ASP A 156 -14.81 -22.77 -17.88
CA ASP A 156 -15.16 -22.64 -19.30
C ASP A 156 -13.97 -22.11 -20.12
N LEU A 157 -13.26 -21.10 -19.59
CA LEU A 157 -12.04 -20.57 -20.21
C LEU A 157 -10.94 -21.63 -20.28
N LEU A 158 -10.68 -22.34 -19.18
CA LEU A 158 -9.62 -23.35 -19.13
C LEU A 158 -9.91 -24.51 -20.08
N GLU A 159 -11.14 -25.02 -20.08
CA GLU A 159 -11.58 -26.10 -20.99
C GLU A 159 -11.46 -25.68 -22.47
N GLN A 160 -11.85 -24.45 -22.81
CA GLN A 160 -11.70 -23.92 -24.17
C GLN A 160 -10.24 -23.89 -24.61
N VAL A 161 -9.34 -23.39 -23.75
CA VAL A 161 -7.92 -23.28 -24.07
C VAL A 161 -7.29 -24.67 -24.19
N VAL A 162 -7.62 -25.59 -23.27
CA VAL A 162 -7.16 -26.98 -23.34
C VAL A 162 -7.60 -27.66 -24.64
N SER A 163 -8.86 -27.47 -25.06
CA SER A 163 -9.34 -28.02 -26.33
C SER A 163 -8.55 -27.51 -27.53
N ILE A 164 -8.24 -26.21 -27.58
CA ILE A 164 -7.49 -25.61 -28.69
C ILE A 164 -6.04 -26.11 -28.69
N VAL A 165 -5.43 -26.21 -27.51
CA VAL A 165 -4.06 -26.69 -27.37
C VAL A 165 -3.94 -28.17 -27.75
N GLU A 166 -4.92 -29.00 -27.38
CA GLU A 166 -5.00 -30.40 -27.82
C GLU A 166 -5.14 -30.50 -29.35
N GLU A 167 -5.97 -29.67 -29.98
CA GLU A 167 -6.11 -29.61 -31.44
C GLU A 167 -4.78 -29.27 -32.12
N VAL A 168 -4.08 -28.21 -31.67
CA VAL A 168 -2.77 -27.82 -32.20
C VAL A 168 -1.75 -28.96 -32.11
N LYS A 169 -1.75 -29.70 -31.00
CA LYS A 169 -0.88 -30.87 -30.82
C LYS A 169 -1.18 -31.97 -31.84
N THR A 170 -2.46 -32.29 -32.07
CA THR A 170 -2.84 -33.35 -33.03
C THR A 170 -2.46 -33.01 -34.47
N LEU A 171 -2.64 -31.75 -34.89
CA LEU A 171 -2.25 -31.29 -36.23
C LEU A 171 -0.75 -31.49 -36.48
N LYS A 172 0.09 -31.21 -35.48
CA LYS A 172 1.55 -31.41 -35.58
C LYS A 172 1.95 -32.87 -35.66
N THR A 173 1.29 -33.76 -34.91
CA THR A 173 1.56 -35.20 -35.01
C THR A 173 1.27 -35.70 -36.43
N ASN A 174 0.15 -35.27 -37.03
CA ASN A 174 -0.23 -35.70 -38.37
C ASN A 174 0.71 -35.13 -39.47
N GLU A 175 1.16 -33.87 -39.37
CA GLU A 175 2.14 -33.30 -40.32
C GLU A 175 3.46 -34.10 -40.35
N ASN A 176 3.91 -34.58 -39.18
CA ASN A 176 5.14 -35.36 -39.06
C ASN A 176 5.02 -36.78 -39.65
N GLU A 177 3.81 -37.36 -39.72
CA GLU A 177 3.56 -38.68 -40.32
C GLU A 177 3.41 -38.62 -41.85
N ILE A 178 2.97 -37.48 -42.41
CA ILE A 178 2.78 -37.30 -43.87
C ILE A 178 4.11 -36.92 -44.55
N THR A 179 5.10 -36.47 -43.78
CA THR A 179 6.42 -36.01 -44.29
C THR A 179 7.51 -37.09 -44.14
N ILE A 180 7.21 -38.34 -44.48
CA ILE A 180 8.17 -39.47 -44.52
C ILE A 180 8.30 -40.00 -45.95
#